data_AF-A0A925HI65-F1
#
_entry.id   AF-A0A925HI65-F1
#
_cell.length_a   1.000
_cell.length_b   1.000
_cell.length_c   1.000
_cell.angle_alpha   90.00
_cell.angle_beta   90.00
_cell.angle_gamma   90.00
#
_symmetry.space_group_name_H-M   'P 1'
#
loop_
_entity.id
_entity.type
_entity.pdbx_description
1 polymer ?
#
loop_
_entity_poly.entity_id
_entity_poly.type
_entity_poly.pdbx_seq_one_letter_code
_entity_poly.pdbx_strand_id
1 'polypeptide(L)'
;MSLSRLAVVVCFVFVLALPFMVRGRGAGSDRAGEIPKDARTLVVITPHVEQIRSEFEIAFDRWHTREYGGRVRVDWRVPGGTSEIMKLLEANYQAAAKNGAIKLLGATGGAPAASAGGAPAVAAA
;
A
#
# COMPACT_ATOMS: atom_id res chain seq x y z
N MET A 1 -28.99 45.60 3.40
CA MET A 1 -28.86 44.78 2.17
C MET A 1 -30.19 44.09 1.90
N SER A 2 -30.61 43.92 0.65
CA SER A 2 -31.89 43.23 0.37
C SER A 2 -31.80 41.76 0.82
N LEU A 3 -32.88 41.25 1.41
CA LEU A 3 -32.97 39.88 1.94
C LEU A 3 -32.56 38.83 0.91
N SER A 4 -32.91 39.05 -0.36
CA SER A 4 -32.51 38.20 -1.49
C SER A 4 -31.00 38.14 -1.71
N ARG A 5 -30.28 39.26 -1.54
CA ARG A 5 -28.82 39.29 -1.68
C ARG A 5 -28.15 38.53 -0.54
N LEU A 6 -28.69 38.63 0.69
CA LEU A 6 -28.18 37.88 1.82
C LEU A 6 -28.38 36.37 1.62
N ALA A 7 -29.55 35.94 1.14
CA ALA A 7 -29.85 34.53 0.87
C ALA A 7 -28.90 33.93 -0.18
N VAL A 8 -28.60 34.67 -1.25
CA VAL A 8 -27.65 34.22 -2.28
C VAL A 8 -26.24 34.06 -1.73
N VAL A 9 -25.77 35.01 -0.91
CA VAL A 9 -24.43 34.93 -0.29
C VAL A 9 -24.35 33.75 0.67
N VAL A 10 -25.38 33.51 1.48
CA VAL A 10 -25.42 32.35 2.40
C VAL A 10 -25.40 31.03 1.64
N CYS A 11 -26.22 30.88 0.60
CA CYS A 11 -26.19 29.69 -0.25
C CYS A 11 -24.83 29.48 -0.91
N PHE A 12 -24.19 30.55 -1.39
CA PHE A 12 -22.88 30.49 -2.01
C PHE A 12 -21.80 30.01 -1.02
N VAL A 13 -21.76 30.60 0.18
CA VAL A 13 -20.85 30.17 1.25
C VAL A 13 -21.13 28.72 1.65
N PHE A 14 -22.40 28.31 1.70
CA PHE A 14 -22.77 26.95 2.05
C PHE A 14 -22.29 25.92 1.03
N VAL A 15 -22.45 26.20 -0.27
CA VAL A 15 -21.93 25.34 -1.36
C VAL A 15 -20.41 25.22 -1.28
N LEU A 16 -19.71 26.31 -0.97
CA LEU A 16 -18.26 26.30 -0.78
C LEU A 16 -17.82 25.53 0.48
N ALA A 17 -18.61 25.59 1.55
CA ALA A 17 -18.33 24.92 2.81
C ALA A 17 -18.69 23.43 2.81
N LEU A 18 -19.62 23.00 1.94
CA LEU A 18 -20.11 21.63 1.85
C LEU A 18 -19.01 20.56 1.68
N PRO A 19 -18.03 20.68 0.76
CA PRO A 19 -16.99 19.66 0.59
C PRO A 19 -16.13 19.47 1.84
N PHE A 20 -15.88 20.55 2.58
CA PHE A 20 -15.12 20.50 3.84
C PHE A 20 -15.91 19.81 4.96
N MET A 21 -17.22 20.10 5.04
CA MET A 21 -18.09 19.51 6.06
C MET A 21 -18.31 18.00 5.83
N VAL A 22 -18.44 17.58 4.57
CA VAL A 22 -18.56 16.15 4.20
C VAL A 22 -17.22 15.43 4.39
N ARG A 23 -16.09 16.06 4.02
CA ARG A 23 -14.75 15.48 4.22
C ARG A 23 -14.41 15.28 5.70
N GLY A 24 -14.90 16.14 6.59
CA GLY A 24 -14.73 16.01 8.04
C GLY A 24 -15.53 14.87 8.68
N ARG A 25 -16.73 14.56 8.19
CA ARG A 25 -17.58 13.48 8.74
C ARG A 25 -17.20 12.07 8.28
N GLY A 26 -16.51 11.93 7.15
CA GLY A 26 -15.92 10.67 6.70
C GLY A 26 -14.51 10.38 7.27
N ALA A 27 -13.96 11.33 8.05
CA ALA A 27 -12.64 11.25 8.66
C ALA A 27 -12.70 10.86 10.16
N GLY A 28 -13.79 10.22 10.58
CA GLY A 28 -13.88 9.59 11.90
C GLY A 28 -12.78 8.54 12.07
N SER A 29 -11.94 8.76 13.08
CA SER A 29 -11.03 7.84 13.79
C SER A 29 -9.83 7.20 13.08
N ASP A 30 -9.79 6.97 11.76
CA ASP A 30 -8.75 6.04 11.23
C ASP A 30 -7.55 6.69 10.52
N ARG A 31 -7.64 7.99 10.15
CA ARG A 31 -6.65 8.66 9.28
C ARG A 31 -5.77 9.74 9.90
N ALA A 32 -5.76 9.90 11.22
CA ALA A 32 -5.09 11.05 11.86
C ALA A 32 -4.00 10.69 12.89
N GLY A 33 -3.58 9.43 12.98
CA GLY A 33 -2.33 9.08 13.65
C GLY A 33 -1.20 9.16 12.64
N GLU A 34 -0.24 10.07 12.84
CA GLU A 34 1.04 10.03 12.14
C GLU A 34 1.62 8.60 12.28
N ILE A 35 1.99 7.96 11.17
CA ILE A 35 2.53 6.60 11.24
C ILE A 35 3.80 6.66 12.10
N PRO A 36 3.87 5.92 13.22
CA PRO A 36 5.05 5.95 14.08
C PRO A 36 6.33 5.72 13.28
N LYS A 37 7.41 6.42 13.65
CA LYS A 37 8.68 6.31 12.90
C LYS A 37 9.24 4.88 12.95
N ASP A 38 8.98 4.19 14.05
CA ASP A 38 9.28 2.79 14.35
C ASP A 38 8.25 1.78 13.81
N ALA A 39 7.22 2.23 13.09
CA ALA A 39 6.25 1.33 12.47
C ALA A 39 6.95 0.37 11.49
N ARG A 40 6.51 -0.90 11.49
CA ARG A 40 7.01 -1.91 10.56
C ARG A 40 6.76 -1.48 9.11
N THR A 41 7.72 -1.74 8.24
CA THR A 41 7.62 -1.45 6.82
C THR A 41 7.23 -2.71 6.06
N LEU A 42 6.08 -2.67 5.39
CA LEU A 42 5.65 -3.68 4.42
C LEU A 42 6.06 -3.22 3.02
N VAL A 43 6.98 -3.94 2.38
CA VAL A 43 7.37 -3.67 0.99
C VAL A 43 6.46 -4.45 0.05
N VAL A 44 5.78 -3.75 -0.86
CA VAL A 44 4.89 -4.37 -1.86
C VAL A 44 5.34 -3.98 -3.27
N ILE A 45 5.61 -4.99 -4.10
CA ILE A 45 5.94 -4.80 -5.52
C ILE A 45 4.72 -5.18 -6.34
N THR A 46 4.20 -4.24 -7.14
CA THR A 46 2.98 -4.50 -7.93
C THR A 46 2.92 -3.64 -9.19
N PRO A 47 2.39 -4.15 -10.32
CA PRO A 47 2.11 -3.35 -11.51
C PRO A 47 0.78 -2.57 -11.42
N HIS A 48 0.12 -2.53 -10.26
CA HIS A 48 -1.18 -1.88 -10.10
C HIS A 48 -1.10 -0.35 -10.04
N VAL A 49 -2.19 0.29 -10.47
CA VAL A 49 -2.37 1.75 -10.44
C VAL A 49 -2.43 2.32 -9.02
N GLU A 50 -2.20 3.63 -8.89
CA GLU A 50 -2.19 4.34 -7.59
C GLU A 50 -3.49 4.16 -6.81
N GLN A 51 -4.64 4.09 -7.49
CA GLN A 51 -5.93 3.91 -6.83
C GLN A 51 -5.96 2.61 -6.00
N ILE A 52 -5.60 1.48 -6.63
CA ILE A 52 -5.57 0.17 -5.95
C ILE A 52 -4.56 0.19 -4.80
N ARG A 53 -3.40 0.81 -5.00
CA ARG A 53 -2.36 0.94 -3.98
C ARG A 53 -2.87 1.69 -2.77
N SER A 54 -3.51 2.84 -2.97
CA SER A 54 -4.09 3.62 -1.87
C SER A 54 -5.21 2.85 -1.14
N GLU A 55 -6.12 2.21 -1.87
CA GLU A 55 -7.20 1.40 -1.27
C GLU A 55 -6.64 0.24 -0.44
N PHE A 56 -5.63 -0.45 -0.95
CA PHE A 56 -4.94 -1.51 -0.24
C PHE A 56 -4.24 -0.99 1.01
N GLU A 57 -3.48 0.11 0.91
CA GLU A 57 -2.76 0.70 2.05
C GLU A 57 -3.70 0.99 3.21
N ILE A 58 -4.81 1.66 2.91
CA ILE A 58 -5.84 2.03 3.89
C ILE A 58 -6.51 0.79 4.48
N ALA A 59 -6.86 -0.20 3.64
CA ALA A 59 -7.52 -1.41 4.10
C ALA A 59 -6.60 -2.28 4.96
N PHE A 60 -5.35 -2.42 4.54
CA PHE A 60 -4.33 -3.24 5.20
C PHE A 60 -3.89 -2.61 6.53
N ASP A 61 -3.65 -1.30 6.57
CA ASP A 61 -3.27 -0.61 7.81
C ASP A 61 -4.39 -0.70 8.86
N ARG A 62 -5.65 -0.51 8.46
CA ARG A 62 -6.80 -0.72 9.36
C ARG A 62 -6.87 -2.15 9.86
N TRP A 63 -6.69 -3.13 8.98
CA TRP A 63 -6.71 -4.54 9.38
C TRP A 63 -5.55 -4.88 10.32
N HIS A 64 -4.32 -4.48 9.99
CA HIS A 64 -3.12 -4.74 10.77
C HIS A 64 -3.18 -4.04 12.14
N THR A 65 -3.76 -2.85 12.21
CA THR A 65 -4.01 -2.16 13.48
C THR A 65 -5.01 -2.94 14.35
N ARG A 66 -6.08 -3.47 13.76
CA ARG A 66 -7.07 -4.27 14.51
C ARG A 66 -6.50 -5.61 14.98
N GLU A 67 -5.67 -6.26 14.16
CA GLU A 67 -5.18 -7.61 14.41
C GLU A 67 -3.92 -7.63 15.29
N TYR A 68 -2.97 -6.72 15.05
CA TYR A 68 -1.65 -6.71 15.67
C TYR A 68 -1.41 -5.50 16.57
N GLY A 69 -2.40 -4.60 16.70
CA GLY A 69 -2.29 -3.42 17.55
C GLY A 69 -1.29 -2.35 17.07
N GLY A 70 -0.73 -2.51 15.87
CA GLY A 70 0.29 -1.61 15.32
C GLY A 70 -0.09 -1.07 13.94
N ARG A 71 0.33 0.16 13.64
CA ARG A 71 0.26 0.73 12.30
C ARG A 71 1.38 0.15 11.43
N VAL A 72 1.21 0.18 10.11
CA VAL A 72 2.22 -0.31 9.16
C VAL A 72 2.49 0.73 8.08
N ARG A 73 3.76 0.91 7.73
CA ARG A 73 4.17 1.74 6.60
C ARG A 73 4.26 0.86 5.36
N VAL A 74 3.54 1.20 4.29
CA VAL A 74 3.63 0.45 3.03
C VAL A 74 4.62 1.16 2.09
N ASP A 75 5.65 0.45 1.66
CA ASP A 75 6.61 0.89 0.65
C ASP A 75 6.23 0.28 -0.71
N TRP A 76 5.79 1.14 -1.62
CA TRP A 76 5.34 0.76 -2.95
C TRP A 76 6.49 0.77 -3.96
N ARG A 77 6.79 -0.40 -4.52
CA ARG A 77 7.79 -0.55 -5.57
C ARG A 77 7.12 -0.86 -6.90
N VAL A 78 7.17 0.08 -7.84
CA VAL A 78 6.52 -0.04 -9.15
C VAL A 78 7.54 0.17 -10.28
N PRO A 79 8.46 -0.79 -10.49
CA PRO A 79 9.39 -0.74 -11.62
C PRO A 79 8.67 -1.17 -12.89
N GLY A 80 7.88 -0.26 -13.46
CA GLY A 80 7.16 -0.47 -14.71
C GLY A 80 6.11 -1.59 -14.65
N GLY A 81 5.94 -2.31 -15.75
CA GLY A 81 4.98 -3.41 -15.88
C GLY A 81 5.50 -4.75 -15.35
N THR A 82 4.66 -5.78 -15.39
CA THR A 82 4.97 -7.12 -14.87
C THR A 82 6.28 -7.69 -15.41
N SER A 83 6.58 -7.53 -16.70
CA SER A 83 7.83 -8.04 -17.29
C SER A 83 9.08 -7.39 -16.73
N GLU A 84 9.03 -6.08 -16.45
CA GLU A 84 10.15 -5.35 -15.87
C GLU A 84 10.34 -5.72 -14.38
N ILE A 85 9.24 -5.87 -13.65
CA ILE A 85 9.24 -6.40 -12.29
C ILE A 85 9.93 -7.77 -12.25
N MET A 86 9.56 -8.70 -13.14
CA MET A 86 10.15 -10.04 -13.17
C MET A 86 11.65 -10.00 -13.46
N LYS A 87 12.10 -9.20 -14.43
CA LYS A 87 13.54 -9.04 -14.71
C LYS A 87 14.31 -8.50 -13.53
N LEU A 88 13.77 -7.49 -12.84
CA LEU A 88 14.39 -6.92 -11.64
C LEU A 88 14.49 -7.96 -10.53
N LEU A 89 13.42 -8.71 -10.28
CA LEU A 89 13.42 -9.78 -9.29
C LEU A 89 14.47 -10.84 -9.64
N GLU A 90 14.47 -11.34 -10.88
CA GLU A 90 15.43 -12.35 -11.34
C GLU A 90 16.88 -11.87 -11.16
N ALA A 91 17.19 -10.65 -11.58
CA ALA A 91 18.52 -10.07 -11.41
C ALA A 91 18.93 -9.99 -9.92
N ASN A 92 18.01 -9.55 -9.05
CA ASN A 92 18.26 -9.46 -7.61
C ASN A 92 18.47 -10.84 -6.97
N TYR A 93 17.66 -11.84 -7.33
CA TYR A 93 17.80 -13.20 -6.83
C TYR A 93 19.09 -13.86 -7.32
N GLN A 94 19.45 -13.69 -8.60
CA GLN A 94 20.71 -14.19 -9.14
C GLN A 94 21.93 -13.56 -8.46
N ALA A 95 21.89 -12.25 -8.21
CA ALA A 95 22.95 -11.56 -7.47
C ALA A 95 23.05 -12.06 -6.03
N ALA A 96 21.92 -12.22 -5.33
CA ALA A 96 21.89 -12.73 -3.96
C ALA A 96 22.40 -14.18 -3.87
N ALA A 97 22.08 -15.03 -4.85
CA ALA A 97 22.58 -16.39 -4.93
C ALA A 97 24.09 -16.45 -5.15
N LYS A 98 24.62 -15.61 -6.06
CA LYS A 98 26.08 -15.47 -6.27
C LYS A 98 26.82 -15.02 -5.03
N ASN A 99 26.19 -14.15 -4.23
CA ASN A 99 26.75 -13.65 -2.98
C ASN A 99 26.55 -14.61 -1.80
N GLY A 100 25.98 -15.80 -2.03
CA GLY A 100 25.74 -16.83 -1.01
C GLY A 100 24.63 -16.48 0.00
N ALA A 101 23.87 -15.41 -0.23
CA ALA A 101 22.83 -14.93 0.67
C ALA A 101 21.56 -15.79 0.62
N ILE A 102 21.33 -16.51 -0.48
CA ILE A 102 20.16 -17.38 -0.66
C ILE A 102 20.52 -18.66 -1.41
N LYS A 103 19.87 -19.76 -1.05
CA LYS A 103 19.93 -21.02 -1.81
C LYS A 103 18.67 -21.10 -2.69
N LEU A 104 18.85 -20.95 -4.00
CA LEU A 104 17.75 -21.11 -4.96
C LEU A 104 17.30 -22.57 -4.94
N LEU A 105 16.07 -22.81 -4.48
CA LEU A 105 15.46 -24.13 -4.50
C LEU A 105 15.06 -24.43 -5.96
N GLY A 106 15.89 -25.21 -6.67
CA GLY A 106 15.60 -25.64 -8.05
C GLY A 106 16.51 -25.09 -9.16
N ALA A 107 17.75 -24.70 -8.86
CA ALA A 107 18.74 -24.34 -9.89
C ALA A 107 19.27 -25.56 -10.71
N THR A 108 18.37 -26.40 -11.21
CA THR A 108 18.58 -27.31 -12.34
C THR A 108 17.51 -26.98 -13.36
N GLY A 109 17.91 -26.43 -14.50
CA GLY A 109 17.02 -25.85 -15.50
C GLY A 109 15.84 -26.72 -15.88
N GLY A 110 14.67 -26.09 -15.98
CA GLY A 110 13.41 -26.70 -16.37
C GLY A 110 12.27 -26.04 -15.61
N ALA A 111 11.29 -25.50 -16.34
CA ALA A 111 10.13 -24.80 -15.78
C ALA A 111 9.52 -25.54 -14.58
N PRO A 112 9.12 -24.85 -13.49
CA PRO A 112 8.47 -25.53 -12.38
C PRO A 112 7.06 -25.96 -12.81
N ALA A 113 6.93 -27.25 -13.12
CA ALA A 113 5.64 -27.92 -13.12
C ALA A 113 5.00 -27.73 -11.75
N ALA A 114 3.76 -27.26 -11.76
CA ALA A 114 2.93 -27.08 -10.59
C ALA A 114 3.01 -28.30 -9.66
N SER A 115 3.48 -28.09 -8.44
CA SER A 115 3.21 -29.02 -7.34
C SER A 115 2.99 -28.23 -6.06
N ALA A 116 1.92 -28.62 -5.39
CA ALA A 116 1.40 -28.07 -4.17
C ALA A 116 2.39 -28.17 -3.00
N GLY A 117 2.31 -27.21 -2.08
CA GLY A 117 2.67 -27.44 -0.68
C GLY A 117 3.76 -26.52 -0.13
N GLY A 118 3.33 -25.56 0.71
CA GLY A 118 4.11 -25.01 1.81
C GLY A 118 5.18 -24.00 1.45
N ALA A 119 4.85 -22.71 1.54
CA ALA A 119 5.84 -21.64 1.58
C ALA A 119 6.68 -21.74 2.87
N PRO A 120 8.02 -21.79 2.81
CA PRO A 120 8.85 -21.66 3.99
C PRO A 120 8.87 -20.19 4.43
N ALA A 121 8.60 -19.96 5.70
CA ALA A 121 8.74 -18.66 6.35
C ALA A 121 10.19 -18.18 6.23
N VAL A 122 10.41 -17.13 5.44
CA VAL A 122 11.68 -16.39 5.44
C VAL A 122 11.72 -15.65 6.77
N ALA A 123 12.56 -16.15 7.68
CA ALA A 123 12.77 -15.60 9.00
C ALA A 123 13.27 -14.16 8.90
N ALA A 124 12.53 -13.25 9.53
CA ALA A 124 12.97 -11.88 9.78
C ALA A 124 14.16 -11.90 10.75
N ALA A 125 15.25 -11.25 10.34
CA ALA A 125 16.33 -10.79 11.20
C ALA A 125 16.36 -9.26 11.12
#